data_AF-A0A0S7ENI2-F1
#
_entry.id   AF-A0A0S7ENI2-F1
#
_cell.length_a   1.000
_cell.length_b   1.000
_cell.length_c   1.000
_cell.angle_alpha   90.00
_cell.angle_beta   90.00
_cell.angle_gamma   90.00
#
_symmetry.space_group_name_H-M   'P 1'
#
loop_
_entity.id
_entity.type
_entity.pdbx_description
1 polymer ?
#
loop_
_entity_poly.entity_id
_entity_poly.type
_entity_poly.pdbx_seq_one_letter_code
_entity_poly.pdbx_strand_id
1 'polypeptide(L)'
;LDHLYSCLFGTFLCNSEQEKLAKEVHTKTLSLWSYINSQPSEFTNPFYLVYENCVLYPLLSSRHLELWTSYYARWNPRMRPQVPVHQTLKDLLFLRAELQRRVEELNTHPTPERPSPYTATSLHSAV
;
A
#
# COMPACT_ATOMS: atom_id res chain seq x y z
N LEU A 1 -8.43 15.38 -4.97
CA LEU A 1 -9.60 15.98 -5.66
C LEU A 1 -10.47 16.80 -4.72
N ASP A 2 -10.70 16.36 -3.48
CA ASP A 2 -11.52 17.15 -2.53
C ASP A 2 -10.98 18.57 -2.32
N HIS A 3 -9.65 18.72 -2.22
CA HIS A 3 -9.04 20.04 -2.06
C HIS A 3 -9.01 20.92 -3.31
N LEU A 4 -9.36 20.38 -4.48
CA LEU A 4 -9.54 21.19 -5.69
C LEU A 4 -10.74 22.14 -5.53
N TYR A 5 -11.81 21.68 -4.86
CA TYR A 5 -13.06 22.43 -4.71
C TYR A 5 -13.24 23.06 -3.33
N SER A 6 -12.51 22.60 -2.32
CA SER A 6 -12.66 23.11 -0.95
C SER A 6 -12.17 24.55 -0.75
N CYS A 7 -11.31 25.06 -1.64
CA CYS A 7 -10.59 26.34 -1.47
C CYS A 7 -9.81 26.48 -0.15
N LEU A 8 -9.52 25.38 0.55
CA LEU A 8 -8.79 25.38 1.82
C LEU A 8 -7.31 25.81 1.66
N PHE A 9 -6.72 25.52 0.50
CA PHE A 9 -5.33 25.79 0.19
C PHE A 9 -5.20 26.70 -1.03
N GLY A 10 -4.12 27.48 -1.10
CA GLY A 10 -3.85 28.36 -2.24
C GLY A 10 -3.36 27.66 -3.50
N THR A 11 -3.01 26.36 -3.42
CA THR A 11 -2.30 25.64 -4.48
C THR A 11 -3.00 25.68 -5.85
N PHE A 12 -4.33 25.57 -5.87
CA PHE A 12 -5.14 25.55 -7.09
C PHE A 12 -6.02 26.79 -7.26
N LEU A 13 -5.72 27.89 -6.54
CA LEU A 13 -6.40 29.16 -6.75
C LEU A 13 -5.79 29.93 -7.93
N CYS A 14 -6.56 30.84 -8.50
CA CYS A 14 -6.20 31.69 -9.65
C CYS A 14 -6.00 30.91 -10.97
N ASN A 15 -5.89 31.63 -12.08
CA ASN A 15 -5.76 31.04 -13.42
C ASN A 15 -4.35 31.14 -14.01
N SER A 16 -3.44 31.87 -13.36
CA SER A 16 -2.04 31.99 -13.78
C SER A 16 -1.12 32.29 -12.60
N GLU A 17 0.18 32.01 -12.76
CA GLU A 17 1.19 32.37 -11.77
C GLU A 17 1.31 33.89 -11.59
N GLN A 18 1.11 34.67 -12.66
CA GLN A 18 1.07 36.14 -12.57
C GLN A 18 -0.04 36.62 -11.63
N GLU A 19 -1.24 36.03 -11.72
CA GLU A 19 -2.36 36.38 -10.84
C GLU A 19 -2.08 35.97 -9.38
N LYS A 20 -1.44 34.80 -9.17
CA LYS A 20 -1.04 34.35 -7.83
C LYS A 20 -0.04 35.30 -7.17
N LEU A 21 0.92 35.82 -7.94
CA LEU A 21 1.88 36.82 -7.46
C LEU A 21 1.18 38.14 -7.10
N ALA A 22 0.33 38.66 -8.00
CA ALA A 22 -0.40 39.90 -7.77
C ALA A 22 -1.32 39.85 -6.54
N LYS A 23 -1.87 38.66 -6.24
CA LYS A 23 -2.73 38.44 -5.06
C LYS A 23 -1.97 37.98 -3.82
N GLU A 24 -0.66 37.73 -3.93
CA GLU A 24 0.22 37.24 -2.86
C GLU A 24 -0.28 35.91 -2.26
N VAL A 25 -0.73 34.98 -3.11
CA VAL A 25 -1.34 33.72 -2.66
C VAL A 25 -0.39 32.92 -1.76
N HIS A 26 0.90 32.89 -2.08
CA HIS A 26 1.90 32.12 -1.33
C HIS A 26 2.13 32.60 0.10
N THR A 27 1.91 33.89 0.40
CA THR A 27 2.08 34.44 1.74
C THR A 27 0.77 34.44 2.52
N LYS A 28 -0.37 34.55 1.82
CA LYS A 28 -1.71 34.65 2.43
C LYS A 28 -2.40 33.30 2.66
N THR A 29 -1.88 32.22 2.08
CA THR A 29 -2.54 30.90 2.14
C THR A 29 -1.53 29.79 2.37
N LEU A 30 -2.02 28.64 2.84
CA LEU A 30 -1.22 27.43 2.97
C LEU A 30 -1.17 26.66 1.66
N SER A 31 -0.04 25.99 1.43
CA SER A 31 0.11 25.03 0.34
C SER A 31 -0.49 23.67 0.71
N LEU A 32 -1.25 23.07 -0.21
CA LEU A 32 -1.74 21.70 -0.09
C LEU A 32 -0.58 20.72 0.14
N TRP A 33 0.57 20.97 -0.49
CA TRP A 33 1.75 20.10 -0.34
C TRP A 33 2.31 20.14 1.08
N SER A 34 2.22 21.27 1.80
CA SER A 34 2.61 21.34 3.20
C SER A 34 1.77 20.40 4.08
N TYR A 35 0.48 20.24 3.76
CA TYR A 35 -0.42 19.32 4.46
C TYR A 35 -0.21 17.84 4.06
N ILE A 36 -0.04 17.54 2.77
CA ILE A 36 0.20 16.16 2.31
C ILE A 36 1.54 15.64 2.85
N ASN A 37 2.59 16.45 2.75
CA ASN A 37 3.94 16.04 3.13
C ASN A 37 4.14 15.98 4.66
N SER A 38 3.25 16.56 5.46
CA SER A 38 3.28 16.38 6.92
C SER A 38 2.72 15.04 7.39
N GLN A 39 2.04 14.29 6.50
CA GLN A 39 1.39 13.01 6.81
C GLN A 39 1.73 11.92 5.76
N PRO A 40 3.02 11.60 5.55
CA PRO A 40 3.44 10.68 4.49
C PRO A 40 2.81 9.28 4.63
N SER A 41 2.55 8.81 5.85
CA SER A 41 1.90 7.52 6.13
C SER A 41 0.49 7.39 5.56
N GLU A 42 -0.19 8.50 5.26
CA GLU A 42 -1.54 8.50 4.70
C GLU A 42 -1.56 8.50 3.17
N PHE A 43 -0.47 8.94 2.54
CA PHE A 43 -0.42 9.18 1.09
C PHE A 43 0.63 8.34 0.35
N THR A 44 1.43 7.55 1.07
CA THR A 44 2.47 6.70 0.47
C THR A 44 1.90 5.38 0.01
N ASN A 45 2.18 4.97 -1.23
CA ASN A 45 1.90 3.61 -1.70
C ASN A 45 2.96 2.66 -1.13
N PRO A 46 2.61 1.71 -0.24
CA PRO A 46 3.58 0.82 0.37
C PRO A 46 4.10 -0.27 -0.57
N PHE A 47 3.49 -0.45 -1.75
CA PHE A 47 3.97 -1.35 -2.81
C PHE A 47 4.80 -0.62 -3.86
N TYR A 48 5.13 0.66 -3.63
CA TYR A 48 6.00 1.39 -4.53
C TYR A 48 7.39 0.73 -4.55
N LEU A 49 7.84 0.37 -5.75
CA LEU A 49 9.18 -0.15 -6.00
C LEU A 49 9.92 0.84 -6.90
N VAL A 50 11.21 1.04 -6.62
CA VAL A 50 12.07 1.88 -7.46
C VAL A 50 12.39 1.09 -8.72
N TYR A 51 11.73 1.45 -9.82
CA TYR A 51 12.06 0.94 -11.15
C TYR A 51 12.93 1.97 -11.86
N GLU A 52 14.23 1.71 -11.94
CA GLU A 52 15.12 2.53 -12.75
C GLU A 52 14.82 2.32 -14.24
N ASN A 53 14.69 3.42 -15.00
CA ASN A 53 14.57 3.43 -16.46
C ASN A 53 13.38 2.64 -17.04
N CYS A 54 12.29 2.46 -16.29
CA CYS A 54 11.08 1.80 -16.80
C CYS A 54 10.11 2.81 -17.44
N VAL A 55 9.70 2.56 -18.69
CA VAL A 55 8.63 3.30 -19.37
C VAL A 55 7.30 2.59 -19.12
N LEU A 56 6.31 3.32 -18.59
CA LEU A 56 4.96 2.81 -18.36
C LEU A 56 4.15 2.81 -19.67
N TYR A 57 3.58 1.66 -20.03
CA TYR A 57 2.70 1.50 -21.19
C TYR A 57 1.29 1.10 -20.74
N PRO A 58 0.39 2.06 -20.46
CA PRO A 58 -0.98 1.75 -20.05
C PRO A 58 -1.81 1.19 -21.21
N LEU A 59 -2.72 0.28 -20.90
CA LEU A 59 -3.68 -0.26 -21.88
C LEU A 59 -4.90 0.66 -21.99
N LEU A 60 -5.11 1.26 -23.16
CA LEU A 60 -6.16 2.27 -23.38
C LEU A 60 -7.47 1.72 -23.96
N SER A 61 -7.59 0.39 -24.10
CA SER A 61 -8.84 -0.22 -24.55
C SER A 61 -9.91 -0.08 -23.47
N SER A 62 -11.16 0.18 -23.87
CA SER A 62 -12.32 0.24 -22.96
C SER A 62 -12.51 -1.03 -22.10
N ARG A 63 -11.95 -2.17 -22.51
CA ARG A 63 -11.96 -3.42 -21.73
C ARG A 63 -11.05 -3.38 -20.49
N HIS A 64 -10.06 -2.48 -20.46
CA HIS A 64 -9.11 -2.33 -19.35
C HIS A 64 -9.37 -1.06 -18.53
N LEU A 65 -10.25 -0.18 -19.00
CA LEU A 65 -10.64 1.01 -18.28
C LEU A 65 -11.77 0.66 -17.32
N GLU A 66 -11.57 0.97 -16.05
CA GLU A 66 -12.57 0.77 -15.01
C GLU A 66 -13.16 2.11 -14.56
N LEU A 67 -14.44 2.08 -14.13
CA LEU A 67 -15.02 3.22 -13.44
C LEU A 67 -14.33 3.38 -12.10
N TRP A 68 -13.85 4.60 -11.79
CA TRP A 68 -13.27 4.91 -10.49
C TRP A 68 -14.37 5.04 -9.42
N THR A 69 -14.91 3.91 -9.00
CA THR A 69 -16.05 3.80 -8.08
C THR A 69 -15.75 4.43 -6.71
N SER A 70 -14.53 4.29 -6.20
CA SER A 70 -14.14 4.88 -4.91
C SER A 70 -14.16 6.42 -4.91
N TYR A 71 -14.18 7.06 -6.09
CA TYR A 71 -14.42 8.50 -6.21
C TYR A 71 -15.87 8.80 -6.64
N TYR A 72 -16.32 8.31 -7.80
CA TYR A 72 -17.62 8.69 -8.38
C TYR A 72 -18.83 8.08 -7.66
N ALA A 73 -18.67 6.92 -7.03
CA ALA A 73 -19.73 6.22 -6.30
C ALA A 73 -19.54 6.27 -4.77
N ARG A 74 -18.65 7.13 -4.26
CA ARG A 74 -18.26 7.18 -2.84
C ARG A 74 -19.41 7.46 -1.87
N TRP A 75 -20.48 8.07 -2.34
CA TRP A 75 -21.67 8.40 -1.55
C TRP A 75 -22.76 7.33 -1.60
N ASN A 76 -22.64 6.34 -2.48
CA ASN A 76 -23.60 5.24 -2.55
C ASN A 76 -23.23 4.18 -1.50
N PRO A 77 -24.04 3.96 -0.45
CA PRO A 77 -23.70 3.01 0.61
C PRO A 77 -23.55 1.57 0.13
N ARG A 78 -24.16 1.21 -1.01
CA ARG A 78 -24.07 -0.13 -1.61
C ARG A 78 -22.77 -0.35 -2.39
N MET A 79 -22.13 0.72 -2.84
CA MET A 79 -20.90 0.67 -3.65
C MET A 79 -19.67 1.14 -2.89
N ARG A 80 -19.86 1.81 -1.75
CA ARG A 80 -18.78 2.26 -0.88
C ARG A 80 -18.12 1.04 -0.25
N PRO A 81 -16.81 0.83 -0.44
CA PRO A 81 -16.07 -0.16 0.33
C PRO A 81 -16.26 0.14 1.83
N GLN A 82 -16.65 -0.86 2.62
CA GLN A 82 -16.87 -0.70 4.07
C GLN A 82 -15.59 -0.20 4.78
N VAL A 83 -14.43 -0.54 4.21
CA VAL A 83 -13.11 -0.10 4.67
C VAL A 83 -12.39 0.60 3.51
N PRO A 84 -11.74 1.76 3.74
CA PRO A 84 -10.92 2.41 2.72
C PRO A 84 -9.83 1.46 2.21
N VAL A 85 -9.65 1.38 0.89
CA VAL A 85 -8.68 0.47 0.26
C VAL A 85 -7.28 0.63 0.86
N HIS A 86 -6.86 1.86 1.13
CA HIS A 86 -5.57 2.15 1.74
C HIS A 86 -5.39 1.51 3.13
N GLN A 87 -6.45 1.48 3.95
CA GLN A 87 -6.41 0.82 5.26
C GLN A 87 -6.27 -0.69 5.10
N THR A 88 -7.06 -1.29 4.20
CA THR A 88 -6.95 -2.72 3.89
C THR A 88 -5.53 -3.09 3.45
N LEU A 89 -4.91 -2.27 2.61
CA LEU A 89 -3.53 -2.50 2.15
C LEU A 89 -2.51 -2.44 3.30
N LYS A 90 -2.66 -1.47 4.23
CA LYS A 90 -1.84 -1.40 5.45
C LYS A 90 -1.99 -2.65 6.31
N ASP A 91 -3.22 -3.08 6.54
CA ASP A 91 -3.53 -4.26 7.37
C ASP A 91 -2.95 -5.53 6.74
N LEU A 92 -3.07 -5.69 5.42
CA LEU A 92 -2.50 -6.82 4.70
C LEU A 92 -0.96 -6.86 4.77
N LEU A 93 -0.31 -5.70 4.75
CA LEU A 93 1.14 -5.62 4.89
C LEU A 93 1.60 -5.98 6.30
N PHE A 94 0.88 -5.50 7.31
CA PHE A 94 1.14 -5.87 8.70
C PHE A 94 0.99 -7.39 8.88
N LEU A 95 -0.11 -7.96 8.38
CA LEU A 95 -0.37 -9.39 8.44
C LEU A 95 0.71 -10.20 7.72
N ARG A 96 1.14 -9.75 6.53
CA ARG A 96 2.23 -10.38 5.78
C ARG A 96 3.52 -10.42 6.60
N ALA A 97 3.93 -9.30 7.20
CA ALA A 97 5.15 -9.22 8.00
C ALA A 97 5.12 -10.18 9.20
N GLU A 98 3.98 -10.24 9.89
CA GLU A 98 3.78 -11.16 11.02
C GLU A 98 3.83 -12.64 10.59
N LEU A 99 3.21 -12.99 9.46
CA LEU A 99 3.27 -14.34 8.93
C LEU A 99 4.69 -14.74 8.50
N GLN A 100 5.44 -13.82 7.88
CA GLN A 100 6.83 -14.06 7.50
C GLN A 100 7.71 -14.35 8.73
N ARG A 101 7.55 -13.57 9.80
CA ARG A 101 8.23 -13.81 11.09
C ARG A 101 7.96 -15.21 11.64
N ARG A 102 6.68 -15.62 11.67
CA ARG A 102 6.29 -16.96 12.16
C ARG A 102 6.88 -18.09 11.31
N VAL A 103 6.93 -17.90 9.99
CA VAL A 103 7.54 -18.88 9.08
C VAL A 103 9.03 -19.03 9.36
N GLU A 104 9.75 -17.93 9.57
CA GLU A 104 11.17 -17.96 9.96
C GLU A 104 11.40 -18.67 11.30
N GLU A 105 10.58 -18.38 12.32
CA GLU A 105 10.65 -19.05 13.62
C GLU A 105 10.45 -20.58 13.50
N LEU A 106 9.47 -21.02 12.72
CA LEU A 106 9.23 -22.45 12.49
C LEU A 106 10.38 -23.11 11.71
N ASN A 107 10.98 -22.42 10.73
CA ASN A 107 12.12 -22.94 9.97
C ASN A 107 13.40 -23.04 10.81
N THR A 108 13.58 -22.17 11.82
CA THR A 108 14.73 -22.23 12.74
C THR A 108 14.66 -23.36 13.76
N HIS A 109 13.47 -23.94 13.99
CA HIS A 109 13.26 -25.09 14.86
C HIS A 109 12.85 -26.33 14.05
N PRO A 110 13.77 -27.02 13.37
CA PRO A 110 13.45 -28.29 12.75
C PRO A 110 12.97 -29.25 13.84
N THR A 111 11.76 -29.81 13.67
CA THR A 111 11.23 -30.88 14.50
C THR A 111 12.31 -31.97 14.67
N PRO A 112 12.66 -32.38 15.90
CA PRO A 112 13.62 -33.47 16.08
C PRO A 112 13.05 -34.71 15.38
N GLU A 113 13.84 -35.29 14.49
CA GLU A 113 13.53 -36.53 13.80
C GLU A 113 13.07 -37.55 14.84
N ARG A 114 11.85 -38.09 14.69
CA ARG A 114 11.42 -39.24 15.49
C ARG A 114 12.41 -40.37 15.20
N PRO A 115 13.10 -40.94 16.21
CA PRO A 115 14.01 -42.04 15.96
C PRO A 115 13.26 -43.21 15.35
N SER A 116 13.76 -43.69 14.22
CA SER A 116 13.21 -44.83 13.48
C SER A 116 13.28 -46.10 14.34
N PRO A 117 12.19 -46.89 14.48
CA PRO A 117 12.14 -48.03 15.40
C PRO A 117 12.88 -49.31 14.92
N TYR A 118 13.77 -49.22 13.93
CA TYR A 118 14.38 -50.40 13.30
C TYR A 118 15.90 -50.50 13.51
N THR A 119 16.34 -50.63 14.76
CA THR A 119 17.64 -51.23 15.07
C THR A 119 17.54 -52.07 16.34
N ALA A 120 16.89 -53.23 16.23
CA ALA A 120 16.97 -54.29 17.22
C ALA A 120 17.61 -55.54 16.59
N THR A 121 18.87 -55.74 16.98
CA THR A 121 19.50 -57.04 17.28
C THR A 121 19.81 -58.00 16.13
N SER A 122 21.10 -58.13 15.81
CA SER A 122 21.68 -59.41 15.36
C SER A 122 22.72 -59.85 16.38
N LEU A 123 22.34 -60.82 17.22
CA LEU A 123 23.21 -61.56 18.12
C LEU A 123 22.90 -63.05 17.92
N HIS A 124 23.97 -63.84 17.80
CA HIS A 124 24.03 -65.32 17.66
C HIS A 124 23.63 -65.89 16.27
N SER A 125 24.37 -66.83 15.70
CA SER A 125 24.88 -68.04 16.34
C SER A 125 26.24 -68.52 15.87
N ALA A 126 27.00 -69.08 16.81
CA ALA A 126 27.99 -70.13 16.56
C ALA A 126 27.29 -71.43 16.16
N VAL A 127 27.88 -72.17 15.22
CA VAL A 127 28.21 -73.62 15.20
C VAL A 127 29.11 -73.83 13.99
#